data_AF-A0A7W9SVK0-F1
#
_entry.id   AF-A0A7W9SVK0-F1
#
_cell.length_a   1.000
_cell.length_b   1.000
_cell.length_c   1.000
_cell.angle_alpha   90.00
_cell.angle_beta   90.00
_cell.angle_gamma   90.00
#
_symmetry.space_group_name_H-M   'P 1'
#
loop_
_entity.id
_entity.type
_entity.pdbx_description
1 polymer ?
#
loop_
_entity_poly.entity_id
_entity_poly.type
_entity_poly.pdbx_seq_one_letter_code
_entity_poly.pdbx_strand_id
1 'polypeptide(L)'
;MQHLDKVLNGYLDDPQATADQLWYAYQHYHYLPVQQYQVIQERLARNPSCPSRLLAQLVPQVCPAALQNPAWEVYRKDEDFLRSLPSNFILRLLSDESAPQLLMEALTLHPSTRIVSAARRHVSIVGEVTEGWERAVRDDWVTQLRRDSALVWLQRAGGLAEGINAAFPYPITPLPLLPEPQRLPILLEIAKQSGPRLAPILAISQLVHAPTELRGYYNHPHWERRFAVALNPQAPRDVRVLLTHDGHQWVRAAARVADFKSFLKAMG
;
A
#
# COMPACT_ATOMS: atom_id res chain seq x y z
N MET A 1 -42.72 9.92 -7.62
CA MET A 1 -41.62 9.02 -7.18
C MET A 1 -41.47 7.78 -8.06
N GLN A 2 -42.50 6.92 -8.22
CA GLN A 2 -42.39 5.68 -9.02
C GLN A 2 -41.89 5.90 -10.46
N HIS A 3 -42.33 6.98 -11.11
CA HIS A 3 -41.86 7.32 -12.46
C HIS A 3 -40.36 7.68 -12.48
N LEU A 4 -39.89 8.46 -11.49
CA LEU A 4 -38.49 8.89 -11.42
C LEU A 4 -37.57 7.68 -11.20
N ASP A 5 -37.94 6.78 -10.28
CA ASP A 5 -37.18 5.54 -10.02
C ASP A 5 -37.07 4.66 -11.27
N LYS A 6 -38.18 4.48 -12.01
CA LYS A 6 -38.17 3.72 -13.27
C LYS A 6 -37.27 4.35 -14.33
N VAL A 7 -37.31 5.67 -14.48
CA VAL A 7 -36.48 6.42 -15.44
C VAL A 7 -35.00 6.31 -15.08
N LEU A 8 -34.67 6.52 -13.80
CA LEU A 8 -33.29 6.44 -13.32
C LEU A 8 -32.72 5.03 -13.51
N ASN A 9 -33.47 4.00 -13.10
CA ASN A 9 -33.03 2.61 -13.27
C ASN A 9 -32.81 2.23 -14.75
N GLY A 10 -33.56 2.82 -15.68
CA GLY A 10 -33.35 2.63 -17.11
C GLY A 10 -31.99 3.15 -17.60
N TYR A 11 -31.49 4.25 -17.06
CA TYR A 11 -30.21 4.85 -17.48
C TYR A 11 -29.00 4.22 -16.78
N LEU A 12 -29.14 3.85 -15.50
CA LEU A 12 -28.01 3.44 -14.68
C LEU A 12 -27.34 2.15 -15.16
N ASP A 13 -28.12 1.20 -15.66
CA ASP A 13 -27.60 -0.09 -16.15
C ASP A 13 -27.48 -0.15 -17.68
N ASP A 14 -27.92 0.89 -18.40
CA ASP A 14 -27.80 0.92 -19.85
C ASP A 14 -26.36 1.30 -20.24
N PRO A 15 -25.58 0.40 -20.86
CA PRO A 15 -24.24 0.70 -21.30
C PRO A 15 -24.20 1.73 -22.45
N GLN A 16 -25.35 2.00 -23.10
CA GLN A 16 -25.50 3.00 -24.16
C GLN A 16 -26.14 4.30 -23.65
N ALA A 17 -26.30 4.46 -22.34
CA ALA A 17 -26.83 5.69 -21.77
C ALA A 17 -26.00 6.90 -22.20
N THR A 18 -26.67 7.97 -22.64
CA THR A 18 -26.00 9.19 -23.06
C THR A 18 -25.44 9.95 -21.86
N ALA A 19 -24.45 10.81 -22.11
CA ALA A 19 -23.90 11.68 -21.07
C ALA A 19 -24.99 12.50 -20.36
N ASP A 20 -25.96 13.03 -21.10
CA ASP A 20 -27.08 13.82 -20.56
C ASP A 20 -28.00 12.98 -19.67
N GLN A 21 -28.26 11.72 -20.03
CA GLN A 21 -29.05 10.80 -19.22
C GLN A 21 -28.38 10.50 -17.87
N LEU A 22 -27.06 10.26 -17.88
CA LEU A 22 -26.30 9.99 -16.67
C LEU A 22 -26.13 11.23 -15.80
N TRP A 23 -25.95 12.42 -16.40
CA TRP A 23 -25.99 13.69 -15.67
C TRP A 23 -27.36 13.97 -15.07
N TYR A 24 -28.44 13.73 -15.82
CA TYR A 24 -29.79 13.84 -15.30
C TYR A 24 -29.98 12.93 -14.08
N ALA A 25 -29.50 11.69 -14.16
CA ALA A 25 -29.58 10.75 -13.04
C ALA A 25 -28.79 11.24 -11.81
N TYR A 26 -27.56 11.73 -12.01
CA TYR A 26 -26.76 12.31 -10.94
C TYR A 26 -27.37 13.57 -10.33
N GLN A 27 -28.02 14.41 -11.13
CA GLN A 27 -28.66 15.63 -10.62
C GLN A 27 -29.94 15.33 -9.84
N HIS A 28 -30.65 14.24 -10.13
CA HIS A 28 -31.99 13.99 -9.57
C HIS A 28 -32.04 12.84 -8.55
N TYR A 29 -30.94 12.13 -8.27
CA TYR A 29 -30.98 11.03 -7.29
C TYR A 29 -31.33 11.50 -5.86
N HIS A 30 -31.12 12.78 -5.54
CA HIS A 30 -31.43 13.35 -4.23
C HIS A 30 -32.95 13.46 -3.96
N TYR A 31 -33.80 13.19 -4.95
CA TYR A 31 -35.25 13.06 -4.76
C TYR A 31 -35.68 11.66 -4.31
N LEU A 32 -34.74 10.73 -4.20
CA LEU A 32 -34.99 9.37 -3.73
C LEU A 32 -34.70 9.24 -2.22
N PRO A 33 -35.10 8.13 -1.58
CA PRO A 33 -34.72 7.88 -0.19
C PRO A 33 -33.20 7.85 -0.02
N VAL A 34 -32.69 8.42 1.08
CA VAL A 34 -31.25 8.54 1.37
C VAL A 34 -30.52 7.19 1.29
N GLN A 35 -31.20 6.10 1.64
CA GLN A 35 -30.65 4.74 1.57
C GLN A 35 -30.27 4.32 0.14
N GLN A 36 -30.82 4.96 -0.89
CA GLN A 36 -30.53 4.66 -2.29
C GLN A 36 -29.36 5.50 -2.87
N TYR A 37 -28.91 6.54 -2.18
CA TYR A 37 -27.92 7.48 -2.73
C TYR A 37 -26.62 6.77 -3.12
N GLN A 38 -26.07 5.98 -2.19
CA GLN A 38 -24.83 5.25 -2.44
C GLN A 38 -24.99 4.23 -3.58
N VAL A 39 -26.11 3.49 -3.61
CA VAL A 39 -26.39 2.50 -4.66
C VAL A 39 -26.41 3.13 -6.05
N ILE A 40 -27.00 4.33 -6.17
CA ILE A 40 -27.07 5.05 -7.44
C ILE A 40 -25.71 5.60 -7.84
N GLN A 41 -24.97 6.18 -6.89
CA GLN A 41 -23.61 6.66 -7.14
C GLN A 41 -22.68 5.52 -7.58
N GLU A 42 -22.75 4.35 -6.94
CA GLU A 42 -21.97 3.18 -7.33
C GLU A 42 -22.34 2.68 -8.73
N ARG A 43 -23.64 2.67 -9.09
CA ARG A 43 -24.08 2.27 -10.44
C ARG A 43 -23.65 3.27 -11.50
N LEU A 44 -23.81 4.58 -11.25
CA LEU A 44 -23.26 5.63 -12.12
C LEU A 44 -21.75 5.46 -12.29
N ALA A 45 -21.03 5.18 -11.21
CA ALA A 45 -19.59 5.03 -11.23
C ALA A 45 -19.13 3.76 -11.96
N ARG A 46 -19.96 2.73 -12.08
CA ARG A 46 -19.66 1.50 -12.86
C ARG A 46 -20.11 1.56 -14.32
N ASN A 47 -21.00 2.49 -14.66
CA ASN A 47 -21.54 2.56 -16.01
C ASN A 47 -20.43 2.87 -17.04
N PRO A 48 -20.28 2.06 -18.11
CA PRO A 48 -19.21 2.22 -19.10
C PRO A 48 -19.29 3.54 -19.89
N SER A 49 -20.47 4.16 -19.95
CA SER A 49 -20.70 5.44 -20.62
C SER A 49 -20.64 6.64 -19.67
N CYS A 50 -20.25 6.43 -18.40
CA CYS A 50 -20.14 7.49 -17.41
C CYS A 50 -19.11 8.54 -17.83
N PRO A 51 -19.52 9.80 -18.11
CA PRO A 51 -18.60 10.83 -18.61
C PRO A 51 -17.44 11.09 -17.64
N SER A 52 -16.25 11.39 -18.17
CA SER A 52 -15.04 11.61 -17.36
C SER A 52 -15.24 12.61 -16.23
N ARG A 53 -15.88 13.75 -16.50
CA ARG A 53 -16.19 14.78 -15.48
C ARG A 53 -17.14 14.29 -14.39
N LEU A 54 -18.13 13.46 -14.74
CA LEU A 54 -19.05 12.87 -13.77
C LEU A 54 -18.33 11.81 -12.93
N LEU A 55 -17.57 10.93 -13.59
CA LEU A 55 -16.76 9.93 -12.92
C LEU A 55 -15.79 10.57 -11.92
N ALA A 56 -15.11 11.66 -12.30
CA ALA A 56 -14.22 12.42 -11.41
C ALA A 56 -14.93 12.94 -10.14
N GLN A 57 -16.22 13.26 -10.20
CA GLN A 57 -17.03 13.69 -9.04
C GLN A 57 -17.47 12.53 -8.15
N LEU A 58 -17.76 11.37 -8.76
CA LEU A 58 -18.22 10.17 -8.06
C LEU A 58 -17.08 9.43 -7.38
N VAL A 59 -15.91 9.44 -7.99
CA VAL A 59 -14.70 8.72 -7.57
C VAL A 59 -14.36 8.92 -6.07
N PRO A 60 -14.35 10.13 -5.50
CA PRO A 60 -14.08 10.34 -4.07
C PRO A 60 -15.13 9.74 -3.13
N GLN A 61 -16.35 9.48 -3.63
CA GLN A 61 -17.52 9.05 -2.86
C GLN A 61 -17.67 7.52 -2.89
N VAL A 62 -17.40 6.89 -4.03
CA VAL A 62 -17.64 5.47 -4.29
C VAL A 62 -16.44 4.76 -4.94
N CYS A 63 -15.25 4.96 -4.35
CA CYS A 63 -13.96 4.50 -4.91
C CYS A 63 -13.95 3.03 -5.40
N PRO A 64 -14.38 2.01 -4.61
CA PRO A 64 -14.32 0.63 -5.07
C PRO A 64 -15.17 0.36 -6.32
N ALA A 65 -16.33 1.01 -6.43
CA ALA A 65 -17.20 0.88 -7.59
C ALA A 65 -16.63 1.63 -8.80
N ALA A 66 -16.10 2.84 -8.59
CA ALA A 66 -15.48 3.62 -9.65
C ALA A 66 -14.27 2.92 -10.26
N LEU A 67 -13.49 2.18 -9.47
CA LEU A 67 -12.34 1.41 -9.96
C LEU A 67 -12.69 0.31 -10.95
N GLN A 68 -13.93 -0.19 -10.90
CA GLN A 68 -14.44 -1.22 -11.81
C GLN A 68 -14.99 -0.63 -13.11
N ASN A 69 -14.92 0.69 -13.31
CA ASN A 69 -15.43 1.31 -14.53
C ASN A 69 -14.56 0.97 -15.74
N PRO A 70 -15.09 0.33 -16.80
CA PRO A 70 -14.30 0.01 -17.99
C PRO A 70 -13.84 1.27 -18.76
N ALA A 71 -14.45 2.44 -18.55
CA ALA A 71 -14.07 3.69 -19.18
C ALA A 71 -12.67 4.20 -18.77
N TRP A 72 -12.05 3.66 -17.71
CA TRP A 72 -10.66 3.97 -17.36
C TRP A 72 -9.68 3.73 -18.52
N GLU A 73 -9.95 2.74 -19.37
CA GLU A 73 -9.14 2.47 -20.58
C GLU A 73 -9.10 3.64 -21.55
N VAL A 74 -10.21 4.36 -21.65
CA VAL A 74 -10.35 5.56 -22.49
C VAL A 74 -9.71 6.74 -21.77
N TYR A 75 -10.04 6.92 -20.48
CA TYR A 75 -9.65 8.11 -19.71
C TYR A 75 -8.20 8.16 -19.27
N ARG A 76 -7.48 7.04 -19.25
CA ARG A 76 -6.02 7.05 -18.97
C ARG A 76 -5.21 7.89 -19.96
N LYS A 77 -5.74 8.15 -21.17
CA LYS A 77 -5.10 8.99 -22.18
C LYS A 77 -5.53 10.46 -22.10
N ASP A 78 -6.53 10.76 -21.28
CA ASP A 78 -7.06 12.10 -21.07
C ASP A 78 -6.33 12.76 -19.88
N GLU A 79 -5.32 13.57 -20.18
CA GLU A 79 -4.53 14.26 -19.16
C GLU A 79 -5.38 15.22 -18.31
N ASP A 80 -6.39 15.86 -18.92
CA ASP A 80 -7.24 16.83 -18.22
C ASP A 80 -8.11 16.11 -17.19
N PHE A 81 -8.65 14.94 -17.55
CA PHE A 81 -9.36 14.09 -16.61
C PHE A 81 -8.46 13.67 -15.44
N LEU A 82 -7.25 13.17 -15.70
CA LEU A 82 -6.33 12.74 -14.63
C LEU A 82 -5.96 13.91 -13.70
N ARG A 83 -5.76 15.11 -14.25
CA ARG A 83 -5.50 16.34 -13.48
C ARG A 83 -6.72 16.82 -12.70
N SER A 84 -7.92 16.48 -13.14
CA SER A 84 -9.17 16.84 -12.44
C SER A 84 -9.42 16.01 -11.18
N LEU A 85 -8.77 14.84 -11.06
CA LEU A 85 -8.93 13.97 -9.92
C LEU A 85 -8.29 14.58 -8.65
N PRO A 86 -8.95 14.53 -7.48
CA PRO A 86 -8.35 15.03 -6.25
C PRO A 86 -7.05 14.30 -5.88
N SER A 87 -6.00 15.05 -5.52
CA SER A 87 -4.69 14.46 -5.18
C SER A 87 -4.75 13.42 -4.07
N ASN A 88 -5.59 13.64 -3.05
CA ASN A 88 -5.79 12.69 -1.95
C ASN A 88 -6.55 11.42 -2.38
N PHE A 89 -7.36 11.51 -3.45
CA PHE A 89 -7.95 10.34 -4.07
C PHE A 89 -6.89 9.56 -4.84
N ILE A 90 -6.14 10.22 -5.72
CA ILE A 90 -5.08 9.57 -6.50
C ILE A 90 -4.10 8.84 -5.59
N LEU A 91 -3.68 9.45 -4.48
CA LEU A 91 -2.77 8.79 -3.54
C LEU A 91 -3.38 7.58 -2.82
N ARG A 92 -4.69 7.59 -2.55
CA ARG A 92 -5.41 6.43 -1.98
C ARG A 92 -5.53 5.32 -3.02
N LEU A 93 -5.89 5.69 -4.24
CA LEU A 93 -5.92 4.81 -5.41
C LEU A 93 -4.57 4.12 -5.63
N LEU A 94 -3.46 4.85 -5.63
CA LEU A 94 -2.11 4.30 -5.77
C LEU A 94 -1.70 3.38 -4.60
N SER A 95 -2.44 3.42 -3.49
CA SER A 95 -2.24 2.52 -2.34
C SER A 95 -3.12 1.27 -2.41
N ASP A 96 -4.09 1.23 -3.32
CA ASP A 96 -5.02 0.12 -3.49
C ASP A 96 -4.44 -0.89 -4.49
N GLU A 97 -4.29 -2.15 -4.07
CA GLU A 97 -3.71 -3.21 -4.92
C GLU A 97 -4.61 -3.60 -6.09
N SER A 98 -5.90 -3.25 -6.04
CA SER A 98 -6.86 -3.50 -7.13
C SER A 98 -6.85 -2.40 -8.19
N ALA A 99 -6.04 -1.34 -8.01
CA ALA A 99 -6.01 -0.22 -8.93
C ALA A 99 -5.47 -0.66 -10.31
N PRO A 100 -6.14 -0.31 -11.42
CA PRO A 100 -5.73 -0.77 -12.75
C PRO A 100 -4.29 -0.32 -13.09
N GLN A 101 -3.42 -1.26 -13.49
CA GLN A 101 -2.03 -0.97 -13.84
C GLN A 101 -1.89 0.16 -14.87
N LEU A 102 -2.76 0.15 -15.89
CA LEU A 102 -2.74 1.15 -16.95
C LEU A 102 -3.03 2.58 -16.46
N LEU A 103 -3.80 2.70 -15.37
CA LEU A 103 -4.03 3.98 -14.70
C LEU A 103 -2.78 4.42 -13.95
N MET A 104 -2.06 3.49 -13.32
CA MET A 104 -0.78 3.77 -12.64
C MET A 104 0.26 4.29 -13.64
N GLU A 105 0.38 3.65 -14.80
CA GLU A 105 1.29 4.08 -15.88
C GLU A 105 0.98 5.51 -16.33
N ALA A 106 -0.30 5.83 -16.56
CA ALA A 106 -0.70 7.18 -16.94
C ALA A 106 -0.37 8.24 -15.86
N LEU A 107 -0.53 7.89 -14.58
CA LEU A 107 -0.20 8.77 -13.46
C LEU A 107 1.30 9.04 -13.29
N THR A 108 2.18 8.31 -13.98
CA THR A 108 3.62 8.62 -14.02
C THR A 108 3.96 9.91 -14.79
N LEU A 109 3.01 10.43 -15.57
CA LEU A 109 3.11 11.69 -16.30
C LEU A 109 2.42 12.86 -15.58
N HIS A 110 1.89 12.63 -14.38
CA HIS A 110 1.14 13.65 -13.65
C HIS A 110 2.05 14.84 -13.22
N PRO A 111 1.57 16.09 -13.22
CA PRO A 111 2.40 17.25 -12.85
C PRO A 111 2.91 17.23 -11.40
N SER A 112 2.17 16.59 -10.49
CA SER A 112 2.59 16.45 -9.09
C SER A 112 3.66 15.37 -8.95
N THR A 113 4.86 15.79 -8.56
CA THR A 113 5.99 14.89 -8.25
C THR A 113 5.63 13.83 -7.21
N ARG A 114 4.79 14.16 -6.22
CA ARG A 114 4.32 13.21 -5.21
C ARG A 114 3.48 12.07 -5.80
N ILE A 115 2.61 12.39 -6.77
CA ILE A 115 1.78 11.39 -7.47
C ILE A 115 2.65 10.55 -8.38
N VAL A 116 3.57 11.17 -9.15
CA VAL A 116 4.50 10.46 -10.03
C VAL A 116 5.33 9.44 -9.25
N SER A 117 5.91 9.84 -8.12
CA SER A 117 6.69 8.94 -7.27
C SER A 117 5.82 7.80 -6.73
N ALA A 118 4.59 8.08 -6.30
CA ALA A 118 3.67 7.05 -5.83
C ALA A 118 3.26 6.07 -6.95
N ALA A 119 3.00 6.58 -8.15
CA ALA A 119 2.61 5.79 -9.32
C ALA A 119 3.76 4.89 -9.79
N ARG A 120 4.98 5.44 -9.90
CA ARG A 120 6.18 4.69 -10.25
C ARG A 120 6.47 3.58 -9.24
N ARG A 121 6.28 3.85 -7.94
CA ARG A 121 6.38 2.81 -6.90
C ARG A 121 5.40 1.68 -7.15
N HIS A 122 4.13 2.00 -7.41
CA HIS A 122 3.11 0.98 -7.65
C HIS A 122 3.43 0.13 -8.89
N VAL A 123 3.76 0.75 -10.03
CA VAL A 123 4.11 0.05 -11.29
C VAL A 123 5.31 -0.87 -11.12
N SER A 124 6.37 -0.37 -10.49
CA SER A 124 7.62 -1.10 -10.24
C SER A 124 7.46 -2.28 -9.27
N ILE A 125 6.39 -2.28 -8.48
CA ILE A 125 6.10 -3.32 -7.48
C ILE A 125 5.13 -4.37 -8.02
N VAL A 126 4.15 -3.97 -8.83
CA VAL A 126 3.07 -4.84 -9.33
C VAL A 126 3.43 -5.53 -10.65
N GLY A 127 4.19 -4.88 -11.54
CA GLY A 127 4.43 -5.38 -12.90
C GLY A 127 5.68 -6.23 -13.06
N GLU A 128 6.84 -5.72 -12.65
CA GLU A 128 8.13 -6.40 -12.72
C GLU A 128 9.06 -5.61 -11.81
N VAL A 129 9.93 -6.32 -11.10
CA VAL A 129 10.98 -5.72 -10.28
C VAL A 129 11.96 -5.00 -11.22
N THR A 130 11.62 -3.81 -11.67
CA THR A 130 12.41 -3.03 -12.63
C THR A 130 13.62 -2.42 -11.94
N GLU A 131 14.75 -2.32 -12.63
CA GLU A 131 15.98 -1.71 -12.11
C GLU A 131 15.71 -0.35 -11.42
N GLY A 132 16.10 -0.23 -10.14
CA GLY A 132 15.91 0.99 -9.35
C GLY A 132 14.66 1.04 -8.47
N TRP A 133 13.82 -0.01 -8.45
CA TRP A 133 12.71 -0.16 -7.51
C TRP A 133 13.17 0.00 -6.07
N GLU A 134 14.35 -0.51 -5.77
CA GLU A 134 14.88 -0.60 -4.43
C GLU A 134 15.09 0.75 -3.76
N ARG A 135 15.60 1.73 -4.52
CA ARG A 135 15.82 3.09 -4.04
C ARG A 135 14.50 3.77 -3.71
N ALA A 136 13.48 3.56 -4.55
CA ALA A 136 12.14 4.11 -4.33
C ALA A 136 11.46 3.49 -3.09
N VAL A 137 11.72 2.20 -2.83
CA VAL A 137 11.27 1.52 -1.61
C VAL A 137 12.01 2.05 -0.38
N ARG A 138 13.33 2.23 -0.47
CA ARG A 138 14.12 2.86 0.61
C ARG A 138 13.61 4.23 0.98
N ASP A 139 13.45 5.12 0.02
CA ASP A 139 13.06 6.50 0.30
C ASP A 139 11.67 6.56 0.97
N ASP A 140 10.76 5.67 0.57
CA ASP A 140 9.44 5.57 1.20
C ASP A 140 9.49 4.97 2.59
N TRP A 141 10.22 3.86 2.76
CA TRP A 141 10.38 3.22 4.06
C TRP A 141 11.05 4.17 5.04
N VAL A 142 12.07 4.92 4.60
CA VAL A 142 12.72 5.99 5.36
C VAL A 142 11.72 7.10 5.72
N THR A 143 10.85 7.49 4.78
CA THR A 143 9.83 8.53 5.01
C THR A 143 8.74 8.06 5.98
N GLN A 144 8.25 6.82 5.86
CA GLN A 144 7.27 6.22 6.77
C GLN A 144 7.86 6.01 8.16
N LEU A 145 9.05 5.43 8.28
CA LEU A 145 9.75 5.28 9.56
C LEU A 145 10.09 6.65 10.20
N ARG A 146 10.31 7.71 9.41
CA ARG A 146 10.47 9.09 9.93
C ARG A 146 9.17 9.65 10.49
N ARG A 147 8.03 9.35 9.88
CA ARG A 147 6.70 9.72 10.40
C ARG A 147 6.35 8.93 11.65
N ASP A 148 6.73 7.65 11.67
CA ASP A 148 6.39 6.71 12.75
C ASP A 148 7.52 6.59 13.79
N SER A 149 8.18 7.69 14.21
CA SER A 149 9.20 7.75 15.28
C SER A 149 10.41 6.78 15.20
N ALA A 150 10.41 5.82 14.28
CA ALA A 150 11.27 4.65 14.23
C ALA A 150 12.62 4.98 13.61
N LEU A 151 12.69 5.96 12.70
CA LEU A 151 13.95 6.45 12.13
C LEU A 151 14.61 7.51 13.01
N VAL A 152 13.81 8.36 13.68
CA VAL A 152 14.30 9.20 14.78
C VAL A 152 14.88 8.29 15.87
N TRP A 153 14.25 7.15 16.13
CA TRP A 153 14.77 6.14 17.04
C TRP A 153 15.96 5.36 16.47
N LEU A 154 16.02 4.95 15.20
CA LEU A 154 17.21 4.28 14.62
C LEU A 154 18.44 5.22 14.55
N GLN A 155 18.23 6.51 14.29
CA GLN A 155 19.28 7.54 14.39
C GLN A 155 19.70 7.77 15.85
N ARG A 156 18.74 7.81 16.78
CA ARG A 156 19.03 7.83 18.22
C ARG A 156 19.61 6.52 18.74
N ALA A 157 19.37 5.38 18.11
CA ALA A 157 19.92 4.05 18.42
C ALA A 157 21.36 3.94 17.93
N GLY A 158 21.67 4.57 16.79
CA GLY A 158 23.04 4.90 16.40
C GLY A 158 23.74 5.77 17.45
N GLY A 159 23.03 6.74 18.04
CA GLY A 159 23.49 7.49 19.22
C GLY A 159 23.41 6.71 20.55
N LEU A 160 22.57 5.69 20.66
CA LEU A 160 22.44 4.81 21.83
C LEU A 160 23.56 3.78 21.82
N ALA A 161 24.24 3.54 20.70
CA ALA A 161 25.55 2.90 20.71
C ALA A 161 26.57 3.73 21.52
N GLU A 162 26.50 5.07 21.45
CA GLU A 162 27.31 5.96 22.30
C GLU A 162 26.79 6.04 23.74
N GLY A 163 25.49 5.89 23.98
CA GLY A 163 24.91 5.81 25.33
C GLY A 163 25.11 4.47 26.05
N ILE A 164 25.03 3.35 25.32
CA ILE A 164 25.33 1.99 25.80
C ILE A 164 26.84 1.85 26.07
N ASN A 165 27.71 2.56 25.33
CA ASN A 165 29.14 2.68 25.63
C ASN A 165 29.42 3.20 27.06
N ALA A 166 28.51 3.96 27.66
CA ALA A 166 28.66 4.44 29.03
C ALA A 166 28.13 3.45 30.09
N ALA A 167 27.28 2.49 29.70
CA ALA A 167 26.59 1.58 30.62
C ALA A 167 27.15 0.14 30.62
N PHE A 168 27.88 -0.29 29.59
CA PHE A 168 28.45 -1.65 29.50
C PHE A 168 29.92 -1.62 29.01
N PRO A 169 30.89 -2.17 29.76
CA PRO A 169 32.32 -1.99 29.51
C PRO A 169 32.90 -3.08 28.58
N TYR A 170 32.32 -3.29 27.40
CA TYR A 170 32.89 -4.24 26.41
C TYR A 170 33.02 -3.60 25.02
N PRO A 171 34.10 -3.92 24.27
CA PRO A 171 34.35 -3.35 22.94
C PRO A 171 33.27 -3.78 21.92
N ILE A 172 32.87 -2.81 21.09
CA ILE A 172 31.72 -2.87 20.21
C ILE A 172 31.86 -3.99 19.17
N THR A 173 31.06 -5.04 19.33
CA THR A 173 30.74 -5.96 18.24
C THR A 173 29.38 -5.53 17.66
N PRO A 174 29.26 -5.20 16.36
CA PRO A 174 27.97 -4.87 15.74
C PRO A 174 26.87 -5.88 16.11
N LEU A 175 25.62 -5.44 16.31
CA LEU A 175 24.50 -6.32 16.71
C LEU A 175 24.38 -7.61 15.86
N PRO A 176 24.60 -7.60 14.53
CA PRO A 176 24.59 -8.81 13.70
C PRO A 176 25.75 -9.79 13.97
N LEU A 177 26.76 -9.35 14.71
CA LEU A 177 28.00 -10.07 15.02
C LEU A 177 28.08 -10.52 16.49
N LEU A 178 27.17 -10.06 17.36
CA LEU A 178 27.05 -10.59 18.73
C LEU A 178 26.64 -12.07 18.71
N PRO A 179 27.03 -12.90 19.69
CA PRO A 179 26.42 -14.21 19.90
C PRO A 179 24.90 -14.08 20.13
N GLU A 180 24.10 -15.00 19.60
CA GLU A 180 22.62 -15.04 19.74
C GLU A 180 22.11 -14.77 21.18
N PRO A 181 22.70 -15.36 22.24
CA PRO A 181 22.27 -15.12 23.63
C PRO A 181 22.39 -13.67 24.09
N GLN A 182 23.27 -12.89 23.45
CA GLN A 182 23.53 -11.49 23.77
C GLN A 182 22.69 -10.52 22.94
N ARG A 183 22.16 -10.96 21.78
CA ARG A 183 21.29 -10.13 20.93
C ARG A 183 19.89 -9.98 21.51
N LEU A 184 19.36 -11.07 22.05
CA LEU A 184 17.97 -11.16 22.49
C LEU A 184 17.60 -10.13 23.58
N PRO A 185 18.39 -9.91 24.66
CA PRO A 185 18.08 -8.90 25.67
C PRO A 185 18.06 -7.47 25.09
N ILE A 186 18.96 -7.18 24.15
CA ILE A 186 19.06 -5.88 23.47
C ILE A 186 17.85 -5.68 22.56
N LEU A 187 17.50 -6.67 21.73
CA LEU A 187 16.31 -6.61 20.87
C LEU A 187 15.01 -6.51 21.66
N LEU A 188 14.90 -7.17 22.82
CA LEU A 188 13.76 -7.07 23.72
C LEU A 188 13.67 -5.69 24.39
N GLU A 189 14.78 -5.09 24.74
CA GLU A 189 14.80 -3.74 25.31
C GLU A 189 14.45 -2.68 24.25
N ILE A 190 14.97 -2.84 23.03
CA ILE A 190 14.59 -2.05 21.86
C ILE A 190 13.09 -2.17 21.59
N ALA A 191 12.56 -3.39 21.61
CA ALA A 191 11.14 -3.69 21.45
C ALA A 191 10.28 -2.95 22.49
N LYS A 192 10.63 -3.03 23.78
CA LYS A 192 9.89 -2.33 24.85
C LYS A 192 9.83 -0.82 24.64
N GLN A 193 10.89 -0.23 24.10
CA GLN A 193 11.00 1.22 23.91
C GLN A 193 10.40 1.72 22.58
N SER A 194 10.27 0.84 21.58
CA SER A 194 9.80 1.18 20.22
C SER A 194 8.26 1.18 20.08
N GLY A 195 7.53 0.97 21.18
CA GLY A 195 6.08 0.83 21.18
C GLY A 195 5.61 -0.55 20.67
N PRO A 196 4.32 -0.87 20.86
CA PRO A 196 3.79 -2.23 20.68
C PRO A 196 3.80 -2.74 19.23
N ARG A 197 4.10 -1.88 18.24
CA ARG A 197 4.06 -2.23 16.80
C ARG A 197 5.40 -2.71 16.25
N LEU A 198 6.53 -2.16 16.71
CA LEU A 198 7.86 -2.48 16.16
C LEU A 198 8.54 -3.65 16.89
N ALA A 199 8.23 -3.82 18.17
CA ALA A 199 8.70 -4.94 18.99
C ALA A 199 8.51 -6.32 18.33
N PRO A 200 7.31 -6.68 17.83
CA PRO A 200 7.10 -7.99 17.24
C PRO A 200 7.82 -8.15 15.89
N ILE A 201 8.00 -7.06 15.15
CA ILE A 201 8.64 -7.08 13.82
C ILE A 201 10.13 -7.38 13.97
N LEU A 202 10.81 -6.73 14.93
CA LEU A 202 12.22 -6.98 15.20
C LEU A 202 12.45 -8.37 15.80
N ALA A 203 11.58 -8.81 16.70
CA ALA A 203 11.61 -10.15 17.26
C ALA A 203 11.48 -11.20 16.13
N ILE A 204 10.43 -11.10 15.31
CA ILE A 204 10.16 -12.10 14.26
C ILE A 204 11.21 -12.08 13.15
N SER A 205 11.78 -10.91 12.79
CA SER A 205 12.73 -10.83 11.68
C SER A 205 14.17 -11.21 12.05
N GLN A 206 14.56 -11.10 13.33
CA GLN A 206 15.95 -11.25 13.75
C GLN A 206 16.20 -12.40 14.73
N LEU A 207 15.17 -12.94 15.37
CA LEU A 207 15.33 -14.06 16.29
C LEU A 207 15.26 -15.40 15.56
N VAL A 208 15.99 -16.36 16.13
CA VAL A 208 15.86 -17.77 15.79
C VAL A 208 14.47 -18.24 16.21
N HIS A 209 13.63 -18.53 15.23
CA HIS A 209 12.28 -19.06 15.43
C HIS A 209 12.20 -20.47 14.87
N ALA A 210 11.49 -21.35 15.56
CA ALA A 210 11.20 -22.65 14.98
C ALA A 210 10.39 -22.46 13.68
N PRO A 211 10.70 -23.19 12.59
CA PRO A 211 9.94 -23.17 11.34
C PRO A 211 8.41 -23.23 11.51
N THR A 212 7.94 -23.98 12.52
CA THR A 212 6.53 -24.13 12.88
C THR A 212 5.90 -22.86 13.45
N GLU A 213 6.66 -22.05 14.19
CA GLU A 213 6.17 -20.77 14.73
C GLU A 213 6.00 -19.75 13.62
N LEU A 214 6.96 -19.67 12.69
CA LEU A 214 6.90 -18.76 11.54
C LEU A 214 5.70 -19.04 10.62
N ARG A 215 5.30 -20.31 10.50
CA ARG A 215 4.05 -20.70 9.82
C ARG A 215 2.79 -20.18 10.50
N GLY A 216 2.81 -19.88 11.81
CA GLY A 216 1.68 -19.25 12.49
C GLY A 216 1.48 -17.78 12.10
N TYR A 217 2.46 -17.16 11.46
CA TYR A 217 2.46 -15.71 11.20
C TYR A 217 2.30 -15.35 9.72
N TYR A 218 2.43 -16.29 8.77
CA TYR A 218 2.38 -15.95 7.34
C TYR A 218 1.00 -15.45 6.86
N ASN A 219 -0.08 -15.77 7.57
CA ASN A 219 -1.44 -15.31 7.26
C ASN A 219 -1.96 -14.27 8.27
N HIS A 220 -1.07 -13.68 9.07
CA HIS A 220 -1.45 -12.74 10.12
C HIS A 220 -2.14 -11.50 9.52
N PRO A 221 -3.23 -10.96 10.10
CA PRO A 221 -3.97 -9.82 9.52
C PRO A 221 -3.11 -8.56 9.34
N HIS A 222 -2.22 -8.30 10.29
CA HIS A 222 -1.22 -7.22 10.20
C HIS A 222 -0.06 -7.62 9.29
N TRP A 223 0.10 -6.88 8.20
CA TRP A 223 1.10 -7.15 7.16
C TRP A 223 2.54 -7.03 7.68
N GLU A 224 2.76 -6.21 8.71
CA GLU A 224 4.07 -5.98 9.31
C GLU A 224 4.68 -7.26 9.91
N ARG A 225 3.82 -8.14 10.45
CA ARG A 225 4.25 -9.44 10.96
C ARG A 225 4.57 -10.41 9.83
N ARG A 226 3.78 -10.40 8.75
CA ARG A 226 4.07 -11.18 7.55
C ARG A 226 5.37 -10.73 6.89
N PHE A 227 5.63 -9.41 6.89
CA PHE A 227 6.88 -8.81 6.44
C PHE A 227 8.07 -9.28 7.28
N ALA A 228 7.92 -9.32 8.61
CA ALA A 228 8.97 -9.84 9.49
C ALA A 228 9.27 -11.32 9.23
N VAL A 229 8.23 -12.15 8.99
CA VAL A 229 8.41 -13.55 8.56
C VAL A 229 9.17 -13.61 7.23
N ALA A 230 8.79 -12.79 6.26
CA ALA A 230 9.44 -12.75 4.96
C ALA A 230 10.94 -12.40 5.04
N LEU A 231 11.33 -11.56 6.01
CA LEU A 231 12.72 -11.17 6.27
C LEU A 231 13.51 -12.17 7.14
N ASN A 232 12.83 -13.07 7.85
CA ASN A 232 13.52 -14.02 8.73
C ASN A 232 14.30 -15.05 7.88
N PRO A 233 15.62 -15.19 8.05
CA PRO A 233 16.43 -16.12 7.27
C PRO A 233 16.06 -17.59 7.50
N GLN A 234 15.40 -17.91 8.61
CA GLN A 234 14.89 -19.25 8.94
C GLN A 234 13.45 -19.48 8.47
N ALA A 235 12.82 -18.50 7.82
CA ALA A 235 11.49 -18.66 7.26
C ALA A 235 11.46 -19.83 6.27
N PRO A 236 10.54 -20.79 6.45
CA PRO A 236 10.45 -21.94 5.56
C PRO A 236 10.28 -21.53 4.10
N ARG A 237 10.92 -22.26 3.18
CA ARG A 237 10.91 -21.91 1.75
C ARG A 237 9.48 -21.88 1.18
N ASP A 238 8.64 -22.83 1.57
CA ASP A 238 7.21 -22.88 1.24
C ASP A 238 6.47 -21.63 1.71
N VAL A 239 6.70 -21.19 2.96
CA VAL A 239 6.12 -19.96 3.51
C VAL A 239 6.57 -18.74 2.70
N ARG A 240 7.85 -18.65 2.35
CA ARG A 240 8.37 -17.54 1.55
C ARG A 240 7.75 -17.50 0.15
N VAL A 241 7.56 -18.65 -0.50
CA VAL A 241 6.87 -18.74 -1.80
C VAL A 241 5.40 -18.32 -1.70
N LEU A 242 4.72 -18.62 -0.59
CA LEU A 242 3.38 -18.09 -0.36
C LEU A 242 3.40 -16.56 -0.21
N LEU A 243 4.35 -16.03 0.56
CA LEU A 243 4.50 -14.60 0.80
C LEU A 243 4.90 -13.79 -0.45
N THR A 244 5.42 -14.41 -1.52
CA THR A 244 5.60 -13.70 -2.80
C THR A 244 4.28 -13.31 -3.48
N HIS A 245 3.16 -13.87 -3.01
CA HIS A 245 1.80 -13.59 -3.47
C HIS A 245 0.96 -12.88 -2.38
N ASP A 246 1.60 -12.35 -1.34
CA ASP A 246 0.92 -11.66 -0.25
C ASP A 246 0.15 -10.43 -0.75
N GLY A 247 -1.02 -10.15 -0.18
CA GLY A 247 -1.83 -8.95 -0.47
C GLY A 247 -1.26 -7.64 0.11
N HIS A 248 0.02 -7.62 0.48
CA HIS A 248 0.73 -6.42 0.85
C HIS A 248 2.09 -6.37 0.14
N GLN A 249 2.31 -5.32 -0.65
CA GLN A 249 3.51 -5.15 -1.47
C GLN A 249 4.86 -5.37 -0.75
N TRP A 250 5.03 -4.81 0.46
CA TRP A 250 6.28 -4.96 1.21
C TRP A 250 6.61 -6.41 1.54
N VAL A 251 5.59 -7.21 1.84
CA VAL A 251 5.74 -8.62 2.17
C VAL A 251 6.22 -9.39 0.93
N ARG A 252 5.65 -9.09 -0.25
CA ARG A 252 6.09 -9.69 -1.52
C ARG A 252 7.55 -9.36 -1.83
N ALA A 253 7.95 -8.10 -1.66
CA ALA A 253 9.33 -7.67 -1.90
C ALA A 253 10.32 -8.35 -0.95
N ALA A 254 10.01 -8.41 0.35
CA ALA A 254 10.84 -9.10 1.34
C ALA A 254 10.94 -10.61 1.06
N ALA A 255 9.85 -11.25 0.65
CA ALA A 255 9.84 -12.69 0.39
C ALA A 255 10.78 -13.09 -0.75
N ARG A 256 10.99 -12.20 -1.74
CA ARG A 256 11.85 -12.40 -2.92
C ARG A 256 13.35 -12.28 -2.63
N VAL A 257 13.76 -11.68 -1.51
CA VAL A 257 15.19 -11.46 -1.20
C VAL A 257 15.69 -12.41 -0.11
N ALA A 258 16.90 -12.95 -0.26
CA ALA A 258 17.38 -14.07 0.56
C ALA A 258 17.36 -13.81 2.09
N ASP A 259 17.69 -12.59 2.51
CA ASP A 259 17.73 -12.18 3.92
C ASP A 259 17.61 -10.65 4.06
N PHE A 260 17.52 -10.16 5.30
CA PHE A 260 17.43 -8.72 5.59
C PHE A 260 18.64 -7.92 5.08
N LYS A 261 19.84 -8.50 5.05
CA LYS A 261 21.03 -7.80 4.52
C LYS A 261 20.93 -7.62 3.01
N SER A 262 20.44 -8.64 2.31
CA SER A 262 20.16 -8.64 0.88
C SER A 262 18.99 -7.71 0.58
N PHE A 263 17.98 -7.65 1.44
CA PHE A 263 16.93 -6.64 1.39
C PHE A 263 17.53 -5.24 1.49
N LEU A 264 18.30 -4.92 2.52
CA LEU A 264 18.93 -3.61 2.70
C LEU A 264 19.93 -3.24 1.59
N LYS A 265 20.66 -4.23 1.05
CA LYS A 265 21.57 -4.05 -0.08
C LYS A 265 20.80 -3.79 -1.37
N ALA A 266 19.74 -4.54 -1.60
CA ALA A 266 18.81 -4.27 -2.68
C ALA A 266 18.36 -2.82 -2.54
N MET A 267 17.87 -2.43 -1.36
CA MET A 267 17.34 -1.10 -1.00
C MET A 267 18.23 0.09 -1.37
N GLY A 268 19.51 -0.08 -1.73
CA GLY A 268 20.20 0.74 -2.76
C GLY A 268 20.31 2.26 -2.64
#